data_AF-A0A261G9B1-F1
#
_entry.id   AF-A0A261G9B1-F1
#
_cell.length_a   1.000
_cell.length_b   1.000
_cell.length_c   1.000
_cell.angle_alpha   90.00
_cell.angle_beta   90.00
_cell.angle_gamma   90.00
#
_symmetry.space_group_name_H-M   'P 1'
#
loop_
_entity.id
_entity.type
_entity.pdbx_description
1 polymer ?
#
loop_
_entity_poly.entity_id
_entity_poly.type
_entity_poly.pdbx_seq_one_letter_code
_entity_poly.pdbx_strand_id
1 'polypeptide(L)'
;MSENMINEIRSVPSNVSMIKQQANSRIPSLLVVSNGMGTGFDTETWQRYQINHFERLHEAEIVFVDCPHYLHDYEYEHIAMTIRHFIDAMD
;
A
#
# COMPACT_ATOMS: atom_id res chain seq x y z
N MET A 1 29.99 12.32 -15.66
CA MET A 1 29.30 12.17 -14.37
C MET A 1 30.11 12.90 -13.30
N SER A 2 29.45 13.61 -12.39
CA SER A 2 30.11 14.27 -11.26
C SER A 2 30.45 13.25 -10.16
N GLU A 3 31.35 13.62 -9.24
CA GLU A 3 31.66 12.80 -8.07
C GLU A 3 30.41 12.49 -7.23
N ASN A 4 29.50 13.45 -7.10
CA ASN A 4 28.23 13.26 -6.40
C ASN A 4 27.37 12.16 -7.04
N MET A 5 27.23 12.16 -8.38
CA MET A 5 26.50 11.11 -9.09
C MET A 5 27.15 9.73 -8.90
N ILE A 6 28.47 9.66 -8.88
CA ILE A 6 29.20 8.40 -8.67
C ILE A 6 28.98 7.88 -7.23
N ASN A 7 28.99 8.76 -6.24
CA ASN A 7 28.77 8.40 -4.84
C ASN A 7 27.33 7.94 -4.59
N GLU A 8 26.34 8.58 -5.21
CA GLU A 8 24.94 8.18 -5.12
C GLU A 8 24.74 6.75 -5.65
N ILE A 9 25.26 6.46 -6.85
CA ILE A 9 25.17 5.11 -7.46
C ILE A 9 25.86 4.06 -6.57
N ARG A 10 27.02 4.40 -5.98
CA ARG A 10 27.75 3.51 -5.07
C ARG A 10 27.00 3.21 -3.77
N SER A 11 26.10 4.09 -3.33
CA SER A 11 25.30 3.91 -2.11
C SER A 11 24.06 3.03 -2.29
N VAL A 12 23.63 2.78 -3.54
CA VAL A 12 22.43 1.99 -3.82
C VAL A 12 22.44 0.60 -3.15
N PRO A 13 23.52 -0.20 -3.22
CA PRO A 13 23.53 -1.53 -2.62
C PRO A 13 23.40 -1.53 -1.08
N SER A 14 24.04 -0.58 -0.40
CA SER A 14 23.94 -0.45 1.06
C SER A 14 22.55 -0.01 1.48
N ASN A 15 21.93 0.93 0.75
CA ASN A 15 20.57 1.40 1.02
C ASN A 15 19.55 0.27 0.84
N VAL A 16 19.67 -0.53 -0.24
CA VAL A 16 18.83 -1.70 -0.47
C VAL A 16 18.96 -2.72 0.66
N SER A 17 20.18 -2.97 1.15
CA SER A 17 20.44 -3.92 2.23
C SER A 17 19.82 -3.46 3.56
N MET A 18 19.91 -2.16 3.86
CA MET A 18 19.28 -1.55 5.03
C MET A 18 17.75 -1.68 5.00
N ILE A 19 17.14 -1.37 3.84
CA ILE A 19 15.68 -1.51 3.66
C ILE A 19 15.25 -2.96 3.85
N LYS A 20 15.98 -3.94 3.29
CA LYS A 20 15.65 -5.36 3.46
C LYS A 20 15.72 -5.84 4.91
N GLN A 21 16.66 -5.30 5.71
CA GLN A 21 16.74 -5.62 7.14
C GLN A 21 15.59 -4.99 7.94
N GLN A 22 15.13 -3.79 7.55
CA GLN A 22 14.02 -3.09 8.21
C GLN A 22 12.63 -3.52 7.73
N ALA A 23 12.52 -4.11 6.52
CA ALA A 23 11.27 -4.58 5.92
C ALA A 23 10.57 -5.68 6.74
N ASN A 24 11.24 -6.23 7.75
CA ASN A 24 10.66 -7.16 8.72
C ASN A 24 9.87 -6.46 9.85
N SER A 25 9.57 -5.17 9.72
CA SER A 25 8.65 -4.49 10.63
C SER A 25 7.25 -5.06 10.44
N ARG A 26 6.81 -5.89 11.39
CA ARG A 26 5.42 -6.37 11.52
C ARG A 26 4.53 -5.20 11.93
N ILE A 27 4.24 -4.32 10.98
CA ILE A 27 3.33 -3.21 11.18
C ILE A 27 1.97 -3.66 10.64
N PRO A 28 0.95 -3.82 11.51
CA PRO A 28 -0.41 -4.05 11.07
C PRO A 28 -0.82 -3.00 10.04
N SER A 29 -1.23 -3.45 8.85
CA SER A 29 -1.53 -2.58 7.73
C SER A 29 -2.92 -2.88 7.15
N LEU A 30 -3.73 -1.85 6.95
CA LEU A 30 -5.04 -1.94 6.31
C LEU A 30 -4.98 -1.24 4.95
N LEU A 31 -5.44 -1.91 3.89
CA LEU A 31 -5.61 -1.34 2.56
C LEU A 31 -7.08 -1.39 2.13
N VAL A 32 -7.67 -0.22 1.88
CA VAL A 32 -9.02 -0.10 1.30
C VAL A 32 -8.90 0.17 -0.20
N VAL A 33 -9.45 -0.71 -1.03
CA VAL A 33 -9.28 -0.73 -2.48
C VAL A 33 -10.60 -0.50 -3.19
N SER A 34 -10.64 0.50 -4.06
CA SER A 34 -11.80 0.82 -4.89
C SER A 34 -11.97 -0.13 -6.08
N ASN A 35 -13.03 0.04 -6.87
CA ASN A 35 -13.25 -0.73 -8.10
C ASN A 35 -12.40 -0.27 -9.29
N GLY A 36 -11.58 0.79 -9.11
CA GLY A 36 -10.64 1.27 -10.11
C GLY A 36 -11.23 2.19 -11.19
N MET A 37 -12.54 2.46 -11.18
CA MET A 37 -13.14 3.38 -12.16
C MET A 37 -12.48 4.76 -12.06
N GLY A 38 -12.02 5.28 -13.21
CA GLY A 38 -11.28 6.55 -13.31
C GLY A 38 -9.75 6.41 -13.29
N THR A 39 -9.21 5.20 -13.11
CA THR A 39 -7.75 4.95 -13.14
C THR A 39 -7.21 4.60 -14.54
N GLY A 40 -8.09 4.26 -15.48
CA GLY A 40 -7.72 3.74 -16.80
C GLY A 40 -7.49 2.22 -16.85
N PHE A 41 -7.65 1.52 -15.73
CA PHE A 41 -7.64 0.05 -15.66
C PHE A 41 -9.05 -0.51 -15.48
N ASP A 42 -9.27 -1.74 -15.94
CA ASP A 42 -10.42 -2.52 -15.51
C ASP A 42 -10.28 -2.90 -14.03
N THR A 43 -11.41 -3.22 -13.38
CA THR A 43 -11.48 -3.52 -11.94
C THR A 43 -10.55 -4.65 -11.53
N GLU A 44 -10.47 -5.72 -12.31
CA GLU A 44 -9.63 -6.88 -12.00
C GLU A 44 -8.15 -6.51 -12.05
N THR A 45 -7.72 -5.81 -13.10
CA THR A 45 -6.34 -5.35 -13.25
C THR A 45 -5.97 -4.37 -12.13
N TRP A 46 -6.85 -3.41 -11.81
CA TRP A 46 -6.63 -2.46 -10.74
C TRP A 46 -6.44 -3.15 -9.38
N GLN A 47 -7.39 -4.01 -8.99
CA GLN A 47 -7.36 -4.72 -7.71
C GLN A 47 -6.18 -5.68 -7.62
N ARG A 48 -5.83 -6.37 -8.72
CA ARG A 48 -4.66 -7.25 -8.78
C ARG A 48 -3.35 -6.54 -8.46
N TYR A 49 -3.15 -5.31 -8.92
CA TYR A 49 -1.93 -4.55 -8.58
C TYR A 49 -1.82 -4.26 -7.08
N GLN A 50 -2.95 -3.94 -6.45
CA GLN A 50 -3.01 -3.66 -5.01
C GLN A 50 -2.72 -4.94 -4.21
N ILE A 51 -3.37 -6.05 -4.55
CA ILE A 51 -3.14 -7.38 -3.94
C ILE A 51 -1.65 -7.74 -4.04
N ASN A 52 -1.09 -7.75 -5.27
CA ASN A 52 0.31 -8.10 -5.49
C ASN A 52 1.28 -7.20 -4.69
N HIS A 53 0.90 -5.94 -4.45
CA HIS A 53 1.71 -5.04 -3.64
C HIS A 53 1.66 -5.40 -2.15
N PHE A 54 0.46 -5.68 -1.66
CA PHE A 54 0.14 -5.78 -0.25
C PHE A 54 0.34 -7.20 0.32
N GLU A 55 0.28 -8.26 -0.50
CA GLU A 55 0.63 -9.65 -0.14
C GLU A 55 2.06 -9.82 0.40
N ARG A 56 2.93 -8.83 0.18
CA ARG A 56 4.30 -8.83 0.71
C ARG A 56 4.39 -8.42 2.18
N LEU A 57 3.30 -7.97 2.79
CA LEU A 57 3.23 -7.55 4.18
C LEU A 57 2.79 -8.72 5.08
N HIS A 58 3.41 -8.85 6.25
CA HIS A 58 3.16 -9.98 7.16
C HIS A 58 1.83 -9.90 7.92
N GLU A 59 1.31 -8.69 8.16
CA GLU A 59 0.09 -8.44 8.96
C GLU A 59 -0.78 -7.42 8.22
N ALA A 60 -1.44 -7.89 7.16
CA ALA A 60 -2.17 -7.04 6.23
C ALA A 60 -3.63 -7.47 6.06
N GLU A 61 -4.53 -6.49 6.12
CA GLU A 61 -5.95 -6.63 5.77
C GLU A 61 -6.25 -5.83 4.51
N ILE A 62 -7.01 -6.42 3.58
CA ILE A 62 -7.46 -5.75 2.36
C ILE A 62 -8.99 -5.77 2.33
N VAL A 63 -9.59 -4.59 2.14
CA VAL A 63 -11.04 -4.41 2.01
C VAL A 63 -11.34 -3.83 0.64
N PHE A 64 -12.26 -4.46 -0.09
CA PHE A 64 -12.70 -3.98 -1.40
C PHE A 64 -14.01 -3.22 -1.28
N VAL A 65 -14.08 -2.06 -1.94
CA VAL A 65 -15.25 -1.18 -1.94
C VAL A 65 -15.65 -0.89 -3.38
N ASP A 66 -16.93 -1.08 -3.69
CA ASP A 66 -17.47 -0.86 -5.04
C ASP A 66 -17.73 0.64 -5.30
N CYS A 67 -16.66 1.43 -5.37
CA CYS A 67 -16.70 2.86 -5.67
C CYS A 67 -15.55 3.27 -6.61
N PRO A 68 -15.59 4.46 -7.24
CA PRO A 68 -14.51 4.97 -8.10
C PRO A 68 -13.19 5.25 -7.37
N HIS A 69 -12.15 5.62 -8.11
CA HIS A 69 -10.78 5.80 -7.61
C HIS A 69 -10.67 6.68 -6.35
N TYR A 70 -11.41 7.78 -6.29
CA TYR A 70 -11.41 8.68 -5.14
C TYR A 70 -12.38 8.20 -4.06
N LEU A 71 -12.13 6.99 -3.53
CA LEU A 71 -13.00 6.34 -2.53
C LEU A 71 -13.36 7.24 -1.33
N HIS A 72 -12.50 8.17 -0.93
CA HIS A 72 -12.78 9.11 0.15
C HIS A 72 -13.85 10.17 -0.19
N ASP A 73 -14.15 10.39 -1.47
CA ASP A 73 -15.23 11.29 -1.88
C ASP A 73 -16.61 10.61 -1.82
N TYR A 74 -16.64 9.26 -1.92
CA TYR A 74 -17.88 8.48 -2.03
C TYR A 74 -18.20 7.71 -0.74
N GLU A 75 -17.18 7.15 -0.09
CA GLU A 75 -17.30 6.10 0.94
C GLU A 75 -16.60 6.49 2.25
N TYR A 76 -16.48 7.80 2.54
CA TYR A 76 -15.75 8.31 3.72
C TYR A 76 -16.26 7.74 5.05
N GLU A 77 -17.57 7.56 5.22
CA GLU A 77 -18.13 6.95 6.43
C GLU A 77 -17.74 5.47 6.55
N HIS A 78 -17.83 4.72 5.45
CA HIS A 78 -17.41 3.32 5.39
C HIS A 78 -15.92 3.19 5.71
N ILE A 79 -15.07 4.03 5.10
CA ILE A 79 -13.63 4.07 5.37
C ILE A 79 -13.36 4.36 6.85
N ALA A 80 -14.04 5.35 7.44
CA ALA A 80 -13.87 5.69 8.84
C ALA A 80 -14.25 4.54 9.78
N MET A 81 -15.34 3.83 9.49
CA MET A 81 -15.76 2.64 10.25
C MET A 81 -14.75 1.50 10.11
N THR A 82 -14.28 1.21 8.89
CA THR A 82 -13.28 0.17 8.64
C THR A 82 -11.98 0.46 9.39
N ILE A 83 -11.52 1.71 9.38
CA ILE A 83 -10.33 2.13 10.16
C ILE A 83 -10.57 1.94 11.66
N ARG A 84 -11.76 2.32 12.17
CA ARG A 84 -12.10 2.16 13.59
C ARG A 84 -12.06 0.69 13.99
N HIS A 85 -12.74 -0.18 13.25
CA HIS A 85 -12.76 -1.62 13.53
C HIS A 85 -11.36 -2.23 13.46
N PHE A 86 -10.55 -1.83 12.47
CA PHE A 86 -9.18 -2.32 12.34
C PHE A 86 -8.33 -1.95 13.56
N ILE A 87 -8.43 -0.71 14.06
CA ILE A 87 -7.71 -0.26 15.26
C ILE A 87 -8.23 -0.95 16.51
N ASP A 88 -9.55 -1.04 16.67
CA ASP A 88 -10.18 -1.67 17.85
C ASP A 88 -9.88 -3.19 17.92
N ALA A 89 -9.54 -3.82 16.79
CA ALA A 89 -9.13 -5.22 16.73
C ALA A 89 -7.63 -5.45 17.06
N MET A 90 -6.84 -4.40 17.32
CA MET A 90 -5.40 -4.49 17.64
C MET A 90 -5.11 -4.70 19.13
N ASP A 91 -6.13 -4.96 19.95
CA ASP A 91 -6.00 -5.22 21.39
C ASP A 91 -5.30 -6.56 21.72
#